data_AF-A0A8C4K436-F1
#
_entry.id   AF-A0A8C4K436-F1
#
_cell.length_a   1.000
_cell.length_b   1.000
_cell.length_c   1.000
_cell.angle_alpha   90.00
_cell.angle_beta   90.00
_cell.angle_gamma   90.00
#
_symmetry.space_group_name_H-M   'P 1'
#
loop_
_entity.id
_entity.type
_entity.pdbx_description
1 polymer ?
#
loop_
_entity_poly.entity_id
_entity_poly.type
_entity_poly.pdbx_seq_one_letter_code
_entity_poly.pdbx_strand_id
1 'polypeptide(L)'
;MIISSFIRSNTRNLLSSVYWDWNKYKELICNYPFVDAFIFKRGTTELRVIWEACGLAAMYSPALSVCLLALTHCALAGRVCPRPPEVLFATIDVNKSVYEVGEEIEYTCRPGFVPNSGQRKYTCLPTGRWPLNTLLCLPKRCPNPGPLQHGKIDFTDLKYQSSISFSCEPGYTLVGTRTSQCMADGKWSGSLPQCQPVTCAPPSLSEFGVLSYHRLKPGNVFTFLDTITFECLPPLALIGNETATCMDNGDWSDIPECRSVTCPTPTGIENGFINFAVRRIYHYNESVSFGCQPSYVLDGPKESRCEKTGNWSIKPTCKGPCKIPAKKAVVLYNGEKKTVQKDLKEGIQHGETISFYCKNKEKSCAYTVPVQCVDGNLTLPSCFKGMN
;
A
#
# COMPACT_ATOMS: atom_id res chain seq x y z
N MET A 1 48.40 -52.57 -29.79
CA MET A 1 49.63 -53.08 -30.42
C MET A 1 49.33 -53.22 -31.91
N ILE A 2 49.73 -52.29 -32.77
CA ILE A 2 51.09 -52.08 -33.32
C ILE A 2 51.51 -53.24 -34.24
N ILE A 3 51.47 -52.93 -35.56
CA ILE A 3 52.42 -53.26 -36.65
C ILE A 3 52.39 -54.70 -37.19
N SER A 4 52.22 -54.97 -38.50
CA SER A 4 53.07 -54.59 -39.66
C SER A 4 52.34 -54.98 -40.97
N SER A 5 52.17 -54.11 -41.99
CA SER A 5 53.12 -53.66 -43.04
C SER A 5 53.35 -54.71 -44.15
N PHE A 6 53.46 -54.45 -45.47
CA PHE A 6 53.55 -53.22 -46.27
C PHE A 6 53.62 -53.62 -47.78
N ILE A 7 53.03 -52.79 -48.66
CA ILE A 7 53.55 -52.29 -49.96
C ILE A 7 53.77 -53.23 -51.17
N ARG A 8 53.12 -52.91 -52.31
CA ARG A 8 53.54 -51.98 -53.40
C ARG A 8 52.32 -51.74 -54.32
N SER A 9 51.70 -50.56 -54.41
CA SER A 9 52.15 -49.28 -55.03
C SER A 9 52.53 -49.46 -56.50
N ASN A 10 52.22 -48.58 -57.45
CA ASN A 10 51.67 -47.22 -57.54
C ASN A 10 51.62 -47.01 -59.09
N THR A 11 50.91 -46.09 -59.74
CA THR A 11 50.79 -44.64 -59.55
C THR A 11 49.88 -44.17 -60.71
N ARG A 12 48.82 -43.42 -60.43
CA ARG A 12 48.65 -41.96 -60.72
C ARG A 12 48.46 -41.60 -62.19
N ASN A 13 47.71 -40.59 -62.59
CA ASN A 13 46.75 -39.61 -62.04
C ASN A 13 46.23 -38.91 -63.32
N LEU A 14 45.01 -38.38 -63.42
CA LEU A 14 44.69 -37.01 -62.99
C LEU A 14 43.18 -36.77 -63.19
N LEU A 15 42.52 -36.36 -62.09
CA LEU A 15 41.51 -35.28 -61.96
C LEU A 15 40.20 -35.39 -62.77
N SER A 16 39.00 -35.15 -62.24
CA SER A 16 38.59 -34.37 -61.05
C SER A 16 37.17 -34.73 -60.64
N SER A 17 36.91 -34.74 -59.33
CA SER A 17 35.59 -34.66 -58.74
C SER A 17 34.92 -33.32 -59.08
N VAL A 18 33.63 -33.32 -59.44
CA VAL A 18 32.74 -32.23 -59.05
C VAL A 18 31.40 -32.82 -58.60
N TYR A 19 31.23 -32.76 -57.29
CA TYR A 19 30.00 -32.99 -56.54
C TYR A 19 29.04 -31.83 -56.86
N TRP A 20 27.85 -32.10 -57.42
CA TRP A 20 26.80 -31.09 -57.59
C TRP A 20 25.54 -31.49 -56.82
N ASP A 21 25.46 -30.88 -55.64
CA ASP A 21 24.31 -30.36 -54.89
C ASP A 21 22.88 -30.82 -55.29
N TRP A 22 22.29 -31.60 -54.39
CA TRP A 22 20.95 -32.20 -54.46
C TRP A 22 19.86 -31.27 -53.89
N ASN A 23 19.87 -29.99 -54.29
CA ASN A 23 18.91 -29.00 -53.78
C ASN A 23 18.35 -28.02 -54.82
N LYS A 24 18.41 -28.36 -56.12
CA LYS A 24 17.86 -27.50 -57.20
C LYS A 24 16.74 -28.13 -58.04
N TYR A 25 16.20 -29.28 -57.63
CA TYR A 25 15.09 -29.97 -58.30
C TYR A 25 13.97 -30.37 -57.33
N LYS A 26 13.59 -29.44 -56.46
CA LYS A 26 12.51 -29.63 -55.49
C LYS A 26 11.39 -28.62 -55.70
N GLU A 27 10.89 -28.54 -56.92
CA GLU A 27 9.62 -27.89 -57.23
C GLU A 27 9.18 -28.27 -58.65
N LEU A 28 8.57 -29.45 -58.79
CA LEU A 28 7.68 -29.83 -59.90
C LEU A 28 7.21 -31.28 -59.67
N ILE A 29 6.41 -31.45 -58.60
CA ILE A 29 5.48 -32.58 -58.51
C ILE A 29 4.13 -31.96 -58.18
N CYS A 30 3.35 -31.67 -59.22
CA CYS A 30 1.90 -31.56 -59.07
C CYS A 30 1.40 -32.92 -58.61
N ASN A 31 1.03 -33.00 -57.34
CA ASN A 31 0.19 -34.07 -56.82
C ASN A 31 -1.09 -34.14 -57.64
N TYR A 32 -1.31 -35.23 -58.36
CA TYR A 32 -2.65 -35.68 -58.70
C TYR A 32 -2.85 -37.10 -58.15
N PRO A 33 -3.89 -37.33 -57.32
CA PRO A 33 -4.23 -38.63 -56.80
C PRO A 33 -5.19 -39.30 -57.77
N PHE A 34 -4.76 -40.33 -58.50
CA PHE A 34 -5.65 -41.38 -59.05
C PHE A 34 -4.80 -42.41 -59.79
N VAL A 35 -4.03 -43.21 -59.05
CA VAL A 35 -3.69 -44.59 -59.47
C VAL A 35 -3.50 -45.41 -58.19
N ASP A 36 -4.59 -46.01 -57.70
CA ASP A 36 -4.47 -47.24 -56.93
C ASP A 36 -4.34 -48.42 -57.89
N ALA A 37 -3.54 -49.40 -57.46
CA ALA A 37 -3.35 -50.74 -58.05
C ALA A 37 -2.54 -50.83 -59.36
N PHE A 38 -1.26 -51.20 -59.27
CA PHE A 38 -0.82 -52.58 -59.48
C PHE A 38 0.69 -52.71 -59.16
N ILE A 39 1.00 -53.60 -58.22
CA ILE A 39 2.35 -53.98 -57.79
C ILE A 39 2.72 -55.30 -58.49
N PHE A 40 3.94 -55.31 -59.06
CA PHE A 40 4.80 -56.44 -59.48
C PHE A 40 4.50 -57.23 -60.77
N LYS A 41 5.47 -57.26 -61.71
CA LYS A 41 6.56 -58.26 -61.74
C LYS A 41 7.69 -57.93 -62.73
N ARG A 42 8.89 -58.43 -62.39
CA ARG A 42 10.20 -58.39 -63.08
C ARG A 42 10.16 -58.80 -64.56
N GLY A 43 11.04 -58.18 -65.36
CA GLY A 43 11.64 -58.79 -66.56
C GLY A 43 12.06 -57.79 -67.62
N THR A 44 13.29 -57.96 -68.13
CA THR A 44 13.85 -57.45 -69.40
C THR A 44 14.23 -55.97 -69.54
N THR A 45 15.55 -55.79 -69.52
CA THR A 45 16.38 -54.91 -70.37
C THR A 45 15.77 -54.57 -71.73
N GLU A 46 15.64 -53.28 -72.07
CA GLU A 46 16.42 -52.63 -73.14
C GLU A 46 15.99 -51.15 -73.30
N LEU A 47 16.93 -50.27 -72.98
CA LEU A 47 16.92 -48.85 -73.27
C LEU A 47 17.70 -48.68 -74.59
N ARG A 48 17.09 -49.03 -75.72
CA ARG A 48 17.56 -48.74 -77.08
C ARG A 48 16.57 -49.34 -78.08
N VAL A 49 15.68 -48.52 -78.64
CA VAL A 49 15.32 -48.42 -80.07
C VAL A 49 14.25 -47.34 -80.14
N ILE A 50 14.65 -46.07 -80.10
CA ILE A 50 13.87 -44.98 -80.71
C ILE A 50 14.91 -43.98 -81.24
N TRP A 51 15.66 -44.34 -82.27
CA TRP A 51 16.41 -43.34 -83.06
C TRP A 51 16.76 -43.76 -84.50
N GLU A 52 15.98 -44.64 -85.13
CA GLU A 52 16.04 -44.82 -86.59
C GLU A 52 14.66 -45.20 -87.16
N ALA A 53 13.81 -44.18 -87.38
CA ALA A 53 12.67 -44.22 -88.31
C ALA A 53 12.06 -42.81 -88.49
N CYS A 54 12.90 -41.79 -88.72
CA CYS A 54 12.42 -40.43 -89.07
C CYS A 54 12.71 -40.08 -90.54
N GLY A 55 12.36 -41.01 -91.44
CA GLY A 55 12.43 -40.80 -92.88
C GLY A 55 11.29 -41.53 -93.56
N LEU A 56 10.37 -40.77 -94.15
CA LEU A 56 9.26 -41.18 -95.03
C LEU A 56 8.01 -41.77 -94.34
N ALA A 57 7.16 -40.88 -93.80
CA ALA A 57 5.70 -40.96 -93.96
C ALA A 57 5.05 -39.72 -93.33
N ALA A 58 4.98 -38.64 -94.11
CA ALA A 58 3.85 -37.75 -93.95
C ALA A 58 2.59 -38.57 -94.29
N MET A 59 1.70 -38.74 -93.31
CA MET A 59 0.24 -38.81 -93.42
C MET A 59 -0.36 -39.48 -92.18
N TYR A 60 -1.15 -38.71 -91.42
CA TYR A 60 -2.03 -39.04 -90.30
C TYR A 60 -1.44 -39.18 -88.86
N SER A 61 -1.73 -38.15 -88.06
CA SER A 61 -1.88 -38.00 -86.58
C SER A 61 -1.85 -39.29 -85.71
N PRO A 62 -1.13 -39.31 -84.55
CA PRO A 62 -1.60 -38.64 -83.32
C PRO A 62 -0.54 -37.90 -82.48
N ALA A 63 0.75 -37.96 -82.84
CA ALA A 63 1.84 -37.43 -81.99
C ALA A 63 1.96 -35.89 -81.98
N LEU A 64 1.58 -35.21 -83.07
CA LEU A 64 1.46 -33.74 -83.11
C LEU A 64 0.25 -33.24 -82.31
N SER A 65 -0.83 -34.03 -82.25
CA SER A 65 -1.98 -33.73 -81.40
C SER A 65 -1.62 -33.84 -79.93
N VAL A 66 -0.87 -34.87 -79.51
CA VAL A 66 -0.43 -35.03 -78.11
C VAL A 66 0.56 -33.93 -77.69
N CYS A 67 1.45 -33.47 -78.58
CA CYS A 67 2.40 -32.41 -78.28
C CYS A 67 1.76 -31.00 -78.25
N LEU A 68 0.81 -30.73 -79.15
CA LEU A 68 -0.03 -29.53 -79.11
C LEU A 68 -1.01 -29.57 -77.93
N LEU A 69 -1.56 -30.73 -77.56
CA LEU A 69 -2.39 -30.94 -76.37
C LEU A 69 -1.58 -30.79 -75.08
N ALA A 70 -0.32 -31.21 -75.03
CA ALA A 70 0.56 -31.02 -73.87
C ALA A 70 1.05 -29.56 -73.71
N LEU A 71 1.33 -28.86 -74.82
CA LEU A 71 1.67 -27.43 -74.83
C LEU A 71 0.44 -26.54 -74.56
N THR A 72 -0.75 -26.93 -75.04
CA THR A 72 -2.02 -26.27 -74.68
C THR A 72 -2.47 -26.63 -73.25
N HIS A 73 -2.20 -27.83 -72.74
CA HIS A 73 -2.39 -28.19 -71.32
C HIS A 73 -1.44 -27.43 -70.39
N CYS A 74 -0.20 -27.14 -70.81
CA CYS A 74 0.69 -26.24 -70.05
C CYS A 74 0.27 -24.77 -70.16
N ALA A 75 -0.29 -24.34 -71.30
CA ALA A 75 -0.84 -22.98 -71.47
C ALA A 75 -2.18 -22.77 -70.73
N LEU A 76 -2.88 -23.85 -70.39
CA LEU A 76 -4.13 -23.91 -69.60
C LEU A 76 -3.93 -24.53 -68.20
N ALA A 77 -2.71 -24.54 -67.66
CA ALA A 77 -2.55 -24.71 -66.21
C ALA A 77 -3.24 -23.50 -65.56
N GLY A 78 -4.48 -23.71 -65.11
CA GLY A 78 -5.32 -22.68 -64.51
C GLY A 78 -4.50 -21.87 -63.53
N ARG A 79 -4.47 -20.54 -63.70
CA ARG A 79 -3.72 -19.62 -62.84
C ARG A 79 -4.47 -19.47 -61.52
N VAL A 80 -4.62 -20.58 -60.80
CA VAL A 80 -5.32 -20.65 -59.52
C VAL A 80 -4.43 -20.13 -58.41
N CYS A 81 -5.03 -19.46 -57.43
CA CYS A 81 -4.29 -19.04 -56.25
C CYS A 81 -4.15 -20.20 -55.26
N PRO A 82 -2.98 -20.37 -54.62
CA PRO A 82 -2.81 -21.31 -53.52
C PRO A 82 -3.56 -20.83 -52.28
N ARG A 83 -3.54 -21.62 -51.19
CA ARG A 83 -4.01 -21.18 -49.87
C ARG A 83 -3.44 -19.79 -49.53
N PRO A 84 -4.28 -18.83 -49.12
CA PRO A 84 -3.85 -17.46 -48.86
C PRO A 84 -2.89 -17.37 -47.67
N PRO A 85 -2.02 -16.33 -47.61
CA PRO A 85 -1.06 -16.16 -46.52
C PRO A 85 -1.73 -16.13 -45.15
N GLU A 86 -1.09 -16.74 -44.15
CA GLU A 86 -1.62 -16.70 -42.78
C GLU A 86 -1.41 -15.32 -42.15
N VAL A 87 -2.46 -14.81 -41.50
CA VAL A 87 -2.42 -13.58 -40.71
C VAL A 87 -2.64 -13.93 -39.26
N LEU A 88 -1.73 -13.49 -38.38
CA LEU A 88 -1.82 -13.75 -36.94
C LEU A 88 -3.15 -13.22 -36.38
N PHE A 89 -3.81 -14.05 -35.58
CA PHE A 89 -5.11 -13.75 -34.96
C PHE A 89 -6.25 -13.45 -35.94
N ALA A 90 -6.16 -13.90 -37.19
CA ALA A 90 -7.24 -13.83 -38.16
C ALA A 90 -7.77 -15.22 -38.56
N THR A 91 -8.92 -15.23 -39.22
CA THR A 91 -9.53 -16.38 -39.91
C THR A 91 -10.05 -15.92 -41.27
N ILE A 92 -10.09 -16.82 -42.24
CA ILE A 92 -10.70 -16.59 -43.56
C ILE A 92 -12.11 -17.19 -43.58
N ASP A 93 -13.02 -16.56 -44.32
CA ASP A 93 -14.41 -16.97 -44.50
C ASP A 93 -14.55 -18.25 -45.33
N VAL A 94 -13.76 -18.38 -46.40
CA VAL A 94 -13.75 -19.54 -47.28
C VAL A 94 -12.36 -20.18 -47.24
N ASN A 95 -12.25 -21.38 -46.69
CA ASN A 95 -10.99 -22.08 -46.46
C ASN A 95 -10.80 -23.25 -47.43
N LYS A 96 -10.23 -22.97 -48.62
CA LYS A 96 -9.89 -23.95 -49.66
C LYS A 96 -8.38 -24.13 -49.77
N SER A 97 -7.96 -25.23 -50.39
CA SER A 97 -6.55 -25.44 -50.77
C SER A 97 -6.18 -24.68 -52.05
N VAL A 98 -7.17 -24.40 -52.92
CA VAL A 98 -7.02 -23.79 -54.24
C VAL A 98 -8.21 -22.85 -54.52
N TYR A 99 -7.97 -21.71 -55.17
CA TYR A 99 -8.96 -20.68 -55.50
C TYR A 99 -8.88 -20.28 -56.98
N GLU A 100 -10.03 -20.17 -57.64
CA GLU A 100 -10.10 -19.71 -59.03
C GLU A 100 -9.83 -18.21 -59.17
N VAL A 101 -9.37 -17.77 -60.34
CA VAL A 101 -9.14 -16.34 -60.62
C VAL A 101 -10.44 -15.57 -60.46
N GLY A 102 -10.38 -14.46 -59.72
CA GLY A 102 -11.55 -13.64 -59.40
C GLY A 102 -12.33 -14.08 -58.16
N GLU A 103 -12.00 -15.22 -57.54
CA GLU A 103 -12.55 -15.55 -56.21
C GLU A 103 -12.06 -14.55 -55.16
N GLU A 104 -12.96 -14.15 -54.27
CA GLU A 104 -12.68 -13.26 -53.15
C GLU A 104 -12.67 -14.04 -51.83
N ILE A 105 -11.77 -13.62 -50.95
CA ILE A 105 -11.74 -14.04 -49.54
C ILE A 105 -11.79 -12.81 -48.66
N GLU A 106 -12.36 -12.96 -47.47
CA GLU A 106 -12.37 -11.93 -46.44
C GLU A 106 -11.69 -12.44 -45.16
N TYR A 107 -10.64 -11.72 -44.74
CA TYR A 107 -10.04 -11.94 -43.44
C TYR A 107 -10.86 -11.26 -42.34
N THR A 108 -11.21 -12.05 -41.33
CA THR A 108 -11.87 -11.60 -40.10
C THR A 108 -10.93 -11.79 -38.92
N CYS A 109 -10.70 -10.75 -38.13
CA CYS A 109 -9.93 -10.87 -36.90
C CYS A 109 -10.70 -11.69 -35.86
N ARG A 110 -9.99 -12.55 -35.11
CA ARG A 110 -10.54 -13.32 -34.01
C ARG A 110 -11.08 -12.41 -32.90
N PRO A 111 -12.02 -12.89 -32.06
CA PRO A 111 -12.51 -12.13 -30.91
C PRO A 111 -11.37 -11.59 -30.04
N GLY A 112 -11.48 -10.34 -29.60
CA GLY A 112 -10.43 -9.65 -28.86
C GLY A 112 -9.39 -8.93 -29.72
N PHE A 113 -9.48 -9.03 -31.04
CA PHE A 113 -8.61 -8.31 -31.98
C PHE A 113 -9.43 -7.40 -32.91
N VAL A 114 -8.80 -6.34 -33.40
CA VAL A 114 -9.35 -5.38 -34.36
C VAL A 114 -8.39 -5.24 -35.55
N PRO A 115 -8.92 -5.07 -36.78
CA PRO A 115 -8.09 -4.85 -37.95
C PRO A 115 -7.40 -3.50 -37.87
N ASN A 116 -6.16 -3.42 -38.34
CA ASN A 116 -5.53 -2.15 -38.69
C ASN A 116 -6.19 -1.52 -39.93
N SER A 117 -5.62 -0.43 -40.46
CA SER A 117 -6.10 0.24 -41.67
C SER A 117 -5.89 -0.55 -42.98
N GLY A 118 -5.55 -1.84 -42.92
CA GLY A 118 -5.39 -2.71 -44.07
C GLY A 118 -6.70 -3.14 -44.71
N GLN A 119 -6.63 -3.63 -45.95
CA GLN A 119 -7.79 -4.21 -46.63
C GLN A 119 -8.14 -5.57 -46.00
N ARG A 120 -9.43 -5.91 -45.95
CA ARG A 120 -9.91 -7.20 -45.42
C ARG A 120 -10.31 -8.18 -46.52
N LYS A 121 -10.74 -7.65 -47.66
CA LYS A 121 -11.14 -8.42 -48.83
C LYS A 121 -9.99 -8.46 -49.82
N TYR A 122 -9.69 -9.66 -50.29
CA TYR A 122 -8.63 -9.91 -51.25
C TYR A 122 -9.16 -10.79 -52.37
N THR A 123 -8.78 -10.48 -53.60
CA THR A 123 -9.22 -11.18 -54.80
C THR A 123 -8.05 -11.92 -55.43
N CYS A 124 -8.27 -13.16 -55.88
CA CYS A 124 -7.27 -13.92 -56.62
C CYS A 124 -6.98 -13.25 -57.97
N LEU A 125 -5.75 -12.74 -58.16
CA LEU A 125 -5.38 -11.99 -59.34
C LEU A 125 -5.24 -12.90 -60.58
N PRO A 126 -5.37 -12.36 -61.82
CA PRO A 126 -5.13 -13.12 -63.06
C PRO A 126 -3.71 -13.69 -63.22
N THR A 127 -2.81 -13.37 -62.31
CA THR A 127 -1.47 -13.94 -62.20
C THR A 127 -1.43 -15.26 -61.42
N GLY A 128 -2.54 -15.68 -60.78
CA GLY A 128 -2.59 -16.83 -59.88
C GLY A 128 -1.90 -16.58 -58.54
N ARG A 129 -1.78 -15.31 -58.12
CA ARG A 129 -1.16 -14.92 -56.84
C ARG A 129 -2.06 -13.97 -56.07
N TRP A 130 -2.04 -14.11 -54.75
CA TRP A 130 -2.65 -13.13 -53.86
C TRP A 130 -1.85 -11.81 -53.88
N PRO A 131 -2.50 -10.64 -53.80
CA PRO A 131 -1.82 -9.37 -53.61
C PRO A 131 -1.13 -9.31 -52.24
N LEU A 132 -0.28 -8.29 -52.03
CA LEU A 132 0.38 -8.08 -50.75
C LEU A 132 -0.65 -7.83 -49.64
N ASN A 133 -0.60 -8.67 -48.60
CA ASN A 133 -1.45 -8.51 -47.42
C ASN A 133 -0.86 -7.45 -46.48
N THR A 134 -1.66 -6.44 -46.13
CA THR A 134 -1.29 -5.35 -45.22
C THR A 134 -2.10 -5.38 -43.92
N LEU A 135 -3.00 -6.35 -43.78
CA LEU A 135 -3.87 -6.52 -42.63
C LEU A 135 -3.07 -7.06 -41.43
N LEU A 136 -3.22 -6.37 -40.31
CA LEU A 136 -2.74 -6.82 -39.01
C LEU A 136 -3.91 -6.80 -38.03
N CYS A 137 -4.12 -7.91 -37.31
CA CYS A 137 -5.08 -7.98 -36.23
C CYS A 137 -4.39 -7.59 -34.92
N LEU A 138 -4.73 -6.41 -34.41
CA LEU A 138 -4.16 -5.86 -33.17
C LEU A 138 -5.11 -6.14 -31.99
N PRO A 139 -4.60 -6.45 -30.80
CA PRO A 139 -5.45 -6.71 -29.65
C PRO A 139 -6.26 -5.45 -29.29
N LYS A 140 -7.54 -5.63 -28.97
CA LYS A 140 -8.40 -4.58 -28.44
C LYS A 140 -7.80 -4.03 -27.16
N ARG A 141 -7.96 -2.72 -26.93
CA ARG A 141 -7.56 -2.05 -25.70
C ARG A 141 -8.79 -1.73 -24.87
N CYS A 142 -8.71 -2.06 -23.58
CA CYS A 142 -9.70 -1.66 -22.61
C CYS A 142 -9.53 -0.20 -22.21
N PRO A 143 -10.62 0.47 -21.76
CA PRO A 143 -10.54 1.84 -21.26
C PRO A 143 -9.54 1.95 -20.10
N ASN A 144 -8.87 3.09 -19.99
CA ASN A 144 -8.08 3.39 -18.80
C ASN A 144 -9.01 3.40 -17.57
N PRO A 145 -8.77 2.58 -16.53
CA PRO A 145 -9.63 2.54 -15.34
C PRO A 145 -9.65 3.85 -14.54
N GLY A 146 -8.73 4.79 -14.81
CA GLY A 146 -8.62 6.04 -14.07
C GLY A 146 -8.05 5.84 -12.66
N PRO A 147 -7.98 6.90 -11.83
CA PRO A 147 -7.49 6.78 -10.46
C PRO A 147 -8.52 6.09 -9.55
N LEU A 148 -8.05 5.15 -8.72
CA LEU A 148 -8.83 4.58 -7.62
C LEU A 148 -8.67 5.47 -6.39
N GLN A 149 -9.74 6.12 -5.93
CA GLN A 149 -9.71 6.95 -4.73
C GLN A 149 -9.36 6.10 -3.51
N HIS A 150 -8.41 6.57 -2.68
CA HIS A 150 -7.89 5.84 -1.52
C HIS A 150 -7.36 4.43 -1.85
N GLY A 151 -6.76 4.27 -3.03
CA GLY A 151 -6.24 3.00 -3.49
C GLY A 151 -5.21 3.11 -4.60
N LYS A 152 -4.73 1.95 -5.05
CA LYS A 152 -3.73 1.81 -6.11
C LYS A 152 -4.16 0.74 -7.10
N ILE A 153 -3.82 0.97 -8.37
CA ILE A 153 -4.07 0.06 -9.47
C ILE A 153 -2.73 -0.34 -10.07
N ASP A 154 -2.44 -1.64 -10.07
CA ASP A 154 -1.22 -2.19 -10.65
C ASP A 154 -1.54 -2.90 -11.97
N PHE A 155 -0.83 -2.55 -13.04
CA PHE A 155 -0.97 -3.15 -14.35
C PHE A 155 0.27 -2.95 -15.22
N THR A 156 0.43 -3.79 -16.25
CA THR A 156 1.53 -3.71 -17.23
C THR A 156 1.06 -3.21 -18.60
N ASP A 157 -0.14 -3.61 -19.03
CA ASP A 157 -0.78 -3.19 -20.29
C ASP A 157 -2.31 -3.24 -20.13
N LEU A 158 -3.03 -2.65 -21.09
CA LEU A 158 -4.49 -2.54 -21.11
C LEU A 158 -5.08 -3.29 -22.33
N LYS A 159 -4.34 -4.23 -22.92
CA LYS A 159 -4.76 -5.00 -24.09
C LYS A 159 -5.57 -6.24 -23.69
N TYR A 160 -6.32 -6.79 -24.64
CA TYR A 160 -7.03 -8.07 -24.50
C TYR A 160 -6.17 -9.13 -23.79
N GLN A 161 -6.76 -9.83 -22.81
CA GLN A 161 -6.15 -10.79 -21.88
C GLN A 161 -5.22 -10.23 -20.80
N SER A 162 -4.88 -8.94 -20.82
CA SER A 162 -4.15 -8.30 -19.71
C SER A 162 -5.02 -8.20 -18.46
N SER A 163 -4.41 -8.31 -17.29
CA SER A 163 -5.08 -8.22 -15.99
C SER A 163 -4.55 -7.04 -15.19
N ILE A 164 -5.44 -6.41 -14.44
CA ILE A 164 -5.12 -5.32 -13.51
C ILE A 164 -5.54 -5.72 -12.09
N SER A 165 -4.79 -5.27 -11.09
CA SER A 165 -5.07 -5.53 -9.68
C SER A 165 -5.30 -4.24 -8.90
N PHE A 166 -6.23 -4.31 -7.95
CA PHE A 166 -6.63 -3.19 -7.12
C PHE A 166 -6.25 -3.44 -5.66
N SER A 167 -5.78 -2.40 -4.99
CA SER A 167 -5.50 -2.38 -3.56
C SER A 167 -6.00 -1.07 -2.95
N CYS A 168 -6.42 -1.10 -1.68
CA CYS A 168 -6.81 0.09 -0.95
C CYS A 168 -5.70 0.53 0.01
N GLU A 169 -5.69 1.82 0.33
CA GLU A 169 -4.84 2.39 1.37
C GLU A 169 -5.23 1.85 2.77
N PRO A 170 -4.33 1.91 3.77
CA PRO A 170 -4.67 1.56 5.14
C PRO A 170 -5.90 2.33 5.64
N GLY A 171 -6.81 1.63 6.32
CA GLY A 171 -8.09 2.20 6.76
C GLY A 171 -9.19 2.21 5.71
N TYR A 172 -8.97 1.60 4.54
CA TYR A 172 -9.98 1.40 3.51
C TYR A 172 -10.09 -0.07 3.11
N THR A 173 -11.31 -0.54 2.91
CA THR A 173 -11.64 -1.89 2.46
C THR A 173 -12.04 -1.87 1.00
N LEU A 174 -11.53 -2.84 0.23
CA LEU A 174 -11.88 -3.01 -1.18
C LEU A 174 -13.27 -3.66 -1.30
N VAL A 175 -14.23 -2.91 -1.85
CA VAL A 175 -15.58 -3.40 -2.18
C VAL A 175 -15.64 -3.70 -3.66
N GLY A 176 -15.73 -5.00 -3.98
CA GLY A 176 -15.76 -5.51 -5.35
C GLY A 176 -14.65 -6.53 -5.62
N THR A 177 -14.29 -6.70 -6.89
CA THR A 177 -13.27 -7.67 -7.30
C THR A 177 -11.86 -7.10 -7.19
N ARG A 178 -10.91 -7.90 -6.68
CA ARG A 178 -9.49 -7.50 -6.56
C ARG A 178 -8.77 -7.41 -7.90
N THR A 179 -9.26 -8.12 -8.92
CA THR A 179 -8.64 -8.19 -10.23
C THR A 179 -9.67 -8.08 -11.32
N SER A 180 -9.32 -7.44 -12.42
CA SER A 180 -10.14 -7.40 -13.63
C SER A 180 -9.29 -7.71 -14.87
N GLN A 181 -9.86 -8.44 -15.81
CA GLN A 181 -9.21 -8.83 -17.07
C GLN A 181 -9.83 -8.11 -18.26
N CYS A 182 -9.02 -7.71 -19.23
CA CYS A 182 -9.51 -7.11 -20.46
C CYS A 182 -10.11 -8.17 -21.39
N MET A 183 -11.41 -8.07 -21.63
CA MET A 183 -12.21 -9.07 -22.34
C MET A 183 -12.21 -8.85 -23.86
N ALA A 184 -12.72 -9.84 -24.61
CA ALA A 184 -12.70 -9.85 -26.07
C ALA A 184 -13.57 -8.75 -26.72
N ASP A 185 -14.47 -8.14 -25.96
CA ASP A 185 -15.27 -6.97 -26.36
C ASP A 185 -14.53 -5.64 -26.15
N GLY A 186 -13.34 -5.67 -25.53
CA GLY A 186 -12.57 -4.47 -25.19
C GLY A 186 -13.05 -3.80 -23.90
N LYS A 187 -13.73 -4.53 -23.00
CA LYS A 187 -14.14 -4.04 -21.69
C LYS A 187 -13.49 -4.83 -20.56
N TRP A 188 -13.38 -4.21 -19.40
CA TRP A 188 -12.96 -4.88 -18.17
C TRP A 188 -13.99 -5.91 -17.73
N SER A 189 -13.52 -7.03 -17.18
CA SER A 189 -14.39 -8.04 -16.60
C SER A 189 -15.04 -7.50 -15.33
N GLY A 190 -16.38 -7.44 -15.31
CA GLY A 190 -17.15 -6.95 -14.17
C GLY A 190 -17.05 -5.43 -13.97
N SER A 191 -17.54 -4.96 -12.83
CA SER A 191 -17.42 -3.56 -12.41
C SER A 191 -16.10 -3.31 -11.69
N LEU A 192 -15.49 -2.15 -11.93
CA LEU A 192 -14.32 -1.70 -11.19
C LEU A 192 -14.68 -1.53 -9.69
N PRO A 193 -13.83 -1.97 -8.76
CA PRO A 193 -14.10 -1.89 -7.33
C PRO A 193 -13.99 -0.47 -6.79
N GLN A 194 -14.42 -0.28 -5.54
CA GLN A 194 -14.26 0.97 -4.80
C GLN A 194 -13.60 0.72 -3.44
N CYS A 195 -12.81 1.68 -2.97
CA CYS A 195 -12.28 1.67 -1.61
C CYS A 195 -13.24 2.43 -0.69
N GLN A 196 -13.78 1.74 0.31
CA GLN A 196 -14.66 2.34 1.32
C GLN A 196 -13.93 2.43 2.66
N PRO A 197 -14.15 3.48 3.46
CA PRO A 197 -13.49 3.61 4.74
C PRO A 197 -13.87 2.43 5.65
N VAL A 198 -12.90 1.91 6.38
CA VAL A 198 -13.13 0.93 7.45
C VAL A 198 -13.97 1.60 8.52
N THR A 199 -15.00 0.88 8.98
CA THR A 199 -15.91 1.35 10.01
C THR A 199 -15.82 0.48 11.25
N CYS A 200 -15.72 1.12 12.41
CA CYS A 200 -15.79 0.42 13.70
C CYS A 200 -17.22 0.39 14.23
N ALA A 201 -17.62 -0.75 14.78
CA ALA A 201 -18.88 -0.85 15.52
C ALA A 201 -18.82 0.02 16.79
N PRO A 202 -19.93 0.61 17.25
CA PRO A 202 -19.97 1.24 18.56
C PRO A 202 -19.46 0.26 19.63
N PRO A 203 -18.57 0.68 20.55
CA PRO A 203 -18.10 -0.20 21.62
C PRO A 203 -19.28 -0.76 22.40
N SER A 204 -19.27 -2.06 22.70
CA SER A 204 -20.24 -2.64 23.61
C SER A 204 -19.97 -2.10 25.02
N LEU A 205 -20.92 -1.33 25.53
CA LEU A 205 -20.92 -0.97 26.95
C LEU A 205 -21.13 -2.26 27.74
N SER A 206 -20.11 -2.73 28.45
CA SER A 206 -20.13 -4.02 29.15
C SER A 206 -21.32 -4.16 30.11
N GLU A 207 -21.69 -5.40 30.41
CA GLU A 207 -22.78 -5.79 31.33
C GLU A 207 -22.60 -5.27 32.77
N PHE A 208 -21.40 -4.78 33.12
CA PHE A 208 -21.13 -4.09 34.40
C PHE A 208 -21.39 -2.57 34.36
N GLY A 209 -21.90 -2.01 33.26
CA GLY A 209 -22.84 -0.90 33.25
C GLY A 209 -22.41 0.48 33.78
N VAL A 210 -21.13 0.83 33.81
CA VAL A 210 -20.67 2.12 34.39
C VAL A 210 -19.61 2.82 33.51
N LEU A 211 -19.77 2.75 32.19
CA LEU A 211 -18.89 3.41 31.23
C LEU A 211 -19.76 4.20 30.24
N SER A 212 -19.55 5.50 30.12
CA SER A 212 -20.06 6.32 29.02
C SER A 212 -18.90 6.63 28.06
N TYR A 213 -19.24 6.92 26.82
CA TYR A 213 -18.28 7.51 25.89
C TYR A 213 -18.93 8.65 25.12
N HIS A 214 -18.12 9.63 24.76
CA HIS A 214 -18.52 10.70 23.89
C HIS A 214 -17.68 10.70 22.62
N ARG A 215 -18.32 11.07 21.52
CA ARG A 215 -17.67 11.16 20.21
C ARG A 215 -17.10 12.55 20.02
N LEU A 216 -15.86 12.64 19.53
CA LEU A 216 -15.22 13.91 19.23
C LEU A 216 -15.73 14.54 17.92
N LYS A 217 -16.16 13.71 16.95
CA LYS A 217 -16.67 14.15 15.64
C LYS A 217 -18.18 13.89 15.50
N PRO A 218 -18.95 14.79 14.89
CA PRO A 218 -20.38 14.57 14.65
C PRO A 218 -20.65 13.42 13.66
N GLY A 219 -21.76 12.70 13.84
CA GLY A 219 -22.24 11.60 12.96
C GLY A 219 -22.44 10.27 13.68
N ASN A 220 -22.95 9.26 12.95
CA ASN A 220 -23.38 7.97 13.51
C ASN A 220 -22.47 6.78 13.15
N VAL A 221 -21.42 7.02 12.36
CA VAL A 221 -20.50 5.98 11.87
C VAL A 221 -19.08 6.36 12.26
N PHE A 222 -18.38 5.44 12.93
CA PHE A 222 -16.97 5.61 13.30
C PHE A 222 -16.11 5.08 12.17
N THR A 223 -15.23 5.92 11.62
CA THR A 223 -14.29 5.53 10.56
C THR A 223 -12.88 5.40 11.10
N PHE A 224 -11.98 4.80 10.33
CA PHE A 224 -10.56 4.71 10.64
C PHE A 224 -9.98 6.02 11.19
N LEU A 225 -9.20 5.92 12.28
CA LEU A 225 -8.61 7.03 13.05
C LEU A 225 -9.61 7.92 13.79
N ASP A 226 -10.90 7.61 13.81
CA ASP A 226 -11.81 8.25 14.75
C ASP A 226 -11.47 7.86 16.18
N THR A 227 -11.53 8.84 17.06
CA THR A 227 -11.26 8.67 18.49
C THR A 227 -12.52 8.96 19.31
N ILE A 228 -12.72 8.14 20.32
CA ILE A 228 -13.75 8.32 21.35
C ILE A 228 -13.08 8.45 22.71
N THR A 229 -13.73 9.19 23.61
CA THR A 229 -13.26 9.38 24.97
C THR A 229 -14.21 8.70 25.92
N PHE A 230 -13.66 7.99 26.89
CA PHE A 230 -14.38 7.22 27.89
C PHE A 230 -14.43 7.93 29.23
N GLU A 231 -15.56 7.79 29.91
CA GLU A 231 -15.77 8.28 31.27
C GLU A 231 -16.44 7.18 32.09
N CYS A 232 -15.87 6.88 33.26
CA CYS A 232 -16.52 5.99 34.21
C CYS A 232 -17.57 6.76 35.01
N LEU A 233 -18.75 6.18 35.25
CA LEU A 233 -19.68 6.82 36.17
C LEU A 233 -19.12 6.77 37.60
N PRO A 234 -19.35 7.82 38.41
CA PRO A 234 -18.94 7.84 39.79
C PRO A 234 -19.52 6.67 40.60
N PRO A 235 -18.76 6.08 41.55
CA PRO A 235 -17.44 6.48 42.01
C PRO A 235 -16.29 5.64 41.40
N LEU A 236 -16.45 5.09 40.20
CA LEU A 236 -15.44 4.20 39.62
C LEU A 236 -14.28 4.98 39.00
N ALA A 237 -13.08 4.40 39.10
CA ALA A 237 -11.87 4.91 38.46
C ALA A 237 -11.66 4.25 37.09
N LEU A 238 -11.24 5.04 36.10
CA LEU A 238 -10.86 4.57 34.78
C LEU A 238 -9.42 4.02 34.81
N ILE A 239 -9.28 2.76 34.41
CA ILE A 239 -8.01 2.04 34.33
C ILE A 239 -7.70 1.73 32.86
N GLY A 240 -6.57 2.25 32.35
CA GLY A 240 -6.19 2.15 30.94
C GLY A 240 -6.11 3.52 30.28
N ASN A 241 -6.28 3.54 28.95
CA ASN A 241 -6.32 4.78 28.18
C ASN A 241 -7.73 5.37 28.22
N GLU A 242 -7.82 6.69 28.44
CA GLU A 242 -9.09 7.43 28.43
C GLU A 242 -9.70 7.51 27.03
N THR A 243 -8.93 7.21 25.99
CA THR A 243 -9.37 7.24 24.60
C THR A 243 -9.14 5.91 23.89
N ALA A 244 -10.04 5.57 22.96
CA ALA A 244 -9.78 4.52 21.98
C ALA A 244 -9.89 5.07 20.56
N THR A 245 -9.12 4.46 19.66
CA THR A 245 -9.03 4.82 18.24
C THR A 245 -9.56 3.68 17.37
N CYS A 246 -10.34 3.99 16.35
CA CYS A 246 -10.80 3.01 15.36
C CYS A 246 -9.64 2.60 14.45
N MET A 247 -9.31 1.31 14.46
CA MET A 247 -8.16 0.74 13.78
C MET A 247 -8.53 0.30 12.35
N ASP A 248 -7.51 -0.06 11.56
CA ASP A 248 -7.67 -0.46 10.15
C ASP A 248 -8.31 -1.85 9.98
N ASN A 249 -8.34 -2.66 11.03
CA ASN A 249 -9.04 -3.94 11.07
C ASN A 249 -10.54 -3.82 11.40
N GLY A 250 -11.04 -2.62 11.72
CA GLY A 250 -12.44 -2.39 12.11
C GLY A 250 -12.72 -2.58 13.61
N ASP A 251 -11.69 -2.83 14.42
CA ASP A 251 -11.79 -2.88 15.88
C ASP A 251 -11.32 -1.58 16.52
N TRP A 252 -11.72 -1.36 17.77
CA TRP A 252 -11.14 -0.30 18.59
C TRP A 252 -9.78 -0.74 19.16
N SER A 253 -8.90 0.24 19.38
CA SER A 253 -7.74 0.04 20.27
C SER A 253 -8.19 -0.32 21.69
N ASP A 254 -7.22 -0.54 22.59
CA ASP A 254 -7.49 -0.92 23.98
C ASP A 254 -8.58 -0.07 24.65
N ILE A 255 -9.68 -0.72 25.05
CA ILE A 255 -10.81 -0.10 25.74
C ILE A 255 -10.51 -0.14 27.25
N PRO A 256 -10.71 0.98 27.98
CA PRO A 256 -10.44 1.03 29.41
C PRO A 256 -11.46 0.24 30.25
N GLU A 257 -11.04 -0.13 31.46
CA GLU A 257 -11.87 -0.79 32.45
C GLU A 257 -12.24 0.19 33.58
N CYS A 258 -13.51 0.15 34.03
CA CYS A 258 -13.94 0.89 35.21
C CYS A 258 -13.87 0.02 36.46
N ARG A 259 -13.07 0.43 37.44
CA ARG A 259 -12.85 -0.32 38.68
C ARG A 259 -13.16 0.50 39.92
N SER A 260 -13.71 -0.15 40.94
CA SER A 260 -13.86 0.46 42.26
C SER A 260 -12.48 0.63 42.91
N VAL A 261 -12.13 1.88 43.23
CA VAL A 261 -10.88 2.22 43.91
C VAL A 261 -11.22 2.90 45.23
N THR A 262 -10.52 2.49 46.28
CA THR A 262 -10.66 3.05 47.62
C THR A 262 -9.31 3.51 48.15
N CYS A 263 -9.32 4.56 48.97
CA CYS A 263 -8.13 5.11 49.61
C CYS A 263 -8.12 4.80 51.12
N PRO A 264 -6.92 4.70 51.73
CA PRO A 264 -6.80 4.52 53.17
C PRO A 264 -7.39 5.72 53.92
N THR A 265 -7.76 5.54 55.18
CA THR A 265 -8.21 6.65 56.03
C THR A 265 -7.12 7.74 56.07
N PRO A 266 -7.46 9.01 55.78
CA PRO A 266 -6.49 10.09 55.71
C PRO A 266 -5.88 10.36 57.10
N THR A 267 -4.57 10.53 57.14
CA THR A 267 -3.86 10.87 58.37
C THR A 267 -3.80 12.38 58.55
N GLY A 268 -3.88 12.85 59.80
CA GLY A 268 -3.75 14.27 60.14
C GLY A 268 -2.39 14.85 59.73
N ILE A 269 -2.30 16.18 59.70
CA ILE A 269 -1.07 16.94 59.46
C ILE A 269 -0.58 17.57 60.77
N GLU A 270 0.73 17.69 60.95
CA GLU A 270 1.31 18.35 62.12
C GLU A 270 0.89 19.82 62.17
N ASN A 271 0.58 20.33 63.37
CA ASN A 271 0.07 21.69 63.59
C ASN A 271 -1.19 22.03 62.77
N GLY A 272 -1.97 21.02 62.37
CA GLY A 272 -3.21 21.20 61.64
C GLY A 272 -4.25 20.12 61.93
N PHE A 273 -5.31 20.12 61.14
CA PHE A 273 -6.49 19.27 61.31
C PHE A 273 -7.17 18.98 59.96
N ILE A 274 -8.07 17.99 59.96
CA ILE A 274 -8.95 17.67 58.82
C ILE A 274 -10.31 18.32 59.10
N ASN A 275 -10.85 19.11 58.15
CA ASN A 275 -12.05 19.93 58.40
C ASN A 275 -13.36 19.13 58.43
N PHE A 276 -13.39 17.87 57.94
CA PHE A 276 -14.60 17.07 57.77
C PHE A 276 -14.60 15.79 58.60
N ALA A 277 -15.79 15.22 58.83
CA ALA A 277 -15.96 13.95 59.51
C ALA A 277 -15.23 12.81 58.78
N VAL A 278 -14.42 12.06 59.53
CA VAL A 278 -13.68 10.90 59.02
C VAL A 278 -14.69 9.81 58.61
N ARG A 279 -14.68 9.42 57.34
CA ARG A 279 -15.47 8.29 56.81
C ARG A 279 -14.72 6.98 57.00
N ARG A 280 -15.45 5.86 57.02
CA ARG A 280 -14.84 4.52 57.08
C ARG A 280 -14.12 4.13 55.78
N ILE A 281 -14.67 4.54 54.64
CA ILE A 281 -14.16 4.22 53.30
C ILE A 281 -14.22 5.50 52.47
N TYR A 282 -13.15 5.76 51.72
CA TYR A 282 -13.08 6.85 50.76
C TYR A 282 -12.96 6.26 49.37
N HIS A 283 -13.83 6.68 48.45
CA HIS A 283 -13.82 6.22 47.08
C HIS A 283 -13.04 7.18 46.17
N TYR A 284 -12.69 6.70 44.97
CA TYR A 284 -12.07 7.53 43.94
C TYR A 284 -12.81 8.85 43.75
N ASN A 285 -12.03 9.92 43.54
CA ASN A 285 -12.48 11.29 43.33
C ASN A 285 -13.08 11.99 44.56
N GLU A 286 -13.29 11.30 45.68
CA GLU A 286 -13.61 11.95 46.96
C GLU A 286 -12.39 12.72 47.50
N SER A 287 -12.64 13.84 48.15
CA SER A 287 -11.58 14.72 48.67
C SER A 287 -11.78 15.04 50.14
N VAL A 288 -10.67 15.24 50.84
CA VAL A 288 -10.63 15.70 52.24
C VAL A 288 -9.92 17.04 52.28
N SER A 289 -10.40 17.95 53.12
CA SER A 289 -9.80 19.28 53.25
C SER A 289 -9.06 19.42 54.57
N PHE A 290 -7.93 20.11 54.52
CA PHE A 290 -7.07 20.35 55.66
C PHE A 290 -7.15 21.80 56.13
N GLY A 291 -6.84 22.02 57.40
CA GLY A 291 -6.71 23.31 58.04
C GLY A 291 -5.49 23.33 58.96
N CYS A 292 -4.98 24.52 59.27
CA CYS A 292 -3.88 24.70 60.20
C CYS A 292 -4.38 25.31 61.52
N GLN A 293 -3.67 25.00 62.60
CA GLN A 293 -3.87 25.67 63.89
C GLN A 293 -3.64 27.19 63.77
N PRO A 294 -4.16 28.00 64.70
CA PRO A 294 -3.93 29.43 64.70
C PRO A 294 -2.43 29.78 64.57
N SER A 295 -2.13 30.79 63.76
CA SER A 295 -0.78 31.29 63.45
C SER A 295 0.08 30.40 62.54
N TYR A 296 -0.40 29.24 62.10
CA TYR A 296 0.24 28.44 61.04
C TYR A 296 -0.42 28.71 59.69
N VAL A 297 0.37 28.64 58.62
CA VAL A 297 -0.11 28.82 57.25
C VAL A 297 -0.01 27.49 56.50
N LEU A 298 -1.06 27.17 55.74
CA LEU A 298 -1.09 25.98 54.90
C LEU A 298 -0.17 26.15 53.70
N ASP A 299 0.79 25.25 53.55
CA ASP A 299 1.68 25.14 52.42
C ASP A 299 1.29 23.91 51.58
N GLY A 300 0.81 24.16 50.36
CA GLY A 300 0.26 23.15 49.44
C GLY A 300 -1.26 23.24 49.22
N PRO A 301 -1.86 22.24 48.54
CA PRO A 301 -3.29 22.26 48.23
C PRO A 301 -4.14 22.07 49.49
N LYS A 302 -5.21 22.86 49.62
CA LYS A 302 -6.18 22.76 50.72
C LYS A 302 -6.90 21.41 50.78
N GLU A 303 -7.05 20.76 49.63
CA GLU A 303 -7.75 19.49 49.48
C GLU A 303 -6.80 18.42 48.95
N SER A 304 -6.92 17.21 49.48
CA SER A 304 -6.33 16.02 48.90
C SER A 304 -7.43 15.08 48.43
N ARG A 305 -7.30 14.59 47.19
CA ARG A 305 -8.25 13.74 46.47
C ARG A 305 -7.78 12.29 46.43
N CYS A 306 -8.70 11.35 46.54
CA CYS A 306 -8.43 9.93 46.31
C CYS A 306 -8.21 9.66 44.81
N GLU A 307 -6.99 9.28 44.44
CA GLU A 307 -6.58 9.04 43.05
C GLU A 307 -6.91 7.62 42.58
N LYS A 308 -6.88 7.41 41.25
CA LYS A 308 -7.10 6.09 40.63
C LYS A 308 -6.07 5.03 41.04
N THR A 309 -4.95 5.44 41.63
CA THR A 309 -3.90 4.57 42.19
C THR A 309 -4.29 3.96 43.54
N GLY A 310 -5.35 4.45 44.18
CA GLY A 310 -5.71 4.10 45.56
C GLY A 310 -4.95 4.91 46.62
N ASN A 311 -4.19 5.92 46.20
CA ASN A 311 -3.49 6.84 47.09
C ASN A 311 -4.15 8.22 47.10
N TRP A 312 -3.92 8.95 48.18
CA TRP A 312 -4.26 10.37 48.25
C TRP A 312 -3.29 11.16 47.38
N SER A 313 -3.81 12.19 46.72
CA SER A 313 -3.00 13.23 46.08
C SER A 313 -2.14 13.97 47.12
N ILE A 314 -1.45 15.03 46.71
CA ILE A 314 -0.53 15.80 47.56
C ILE A 314 -1.16 16.16 48.91
N LYS A 315 -0.46 15.80 50.00
CA LYS A 315 -0.84 16.14 51.37
C LYS A 315 -0.16 17.47 51.76
N PRO A 316 -0.90 18.51 52.18
CA PRO A 316 -0.31 19.79 52.56
C PRO A 316 0.44 19.71 53.89
N THR A 317 1.23 20.74 54.18
CA THR A 317 1.91 20.92 55.47
C THR A 317 1.55 22.26 56.11
N CYS A 318 1.58 22.34 57.43
CA CYS A 318 1.37 23.61 58.14
C CYS A 318 2.72 24.18 58.54
N LYS A 319 3.01 25.39 58.06
CA LYS A 319 4.29 26.08 58.27
C LYS A 319 4.15 27.15 59.34
N GLY A 320 5.10 27.14 60.26
CA GLY A 320 5.06 28.00 61.44
C GLY A 320 5.40 29.46 61.14
N PRO A 321 4.92 30.41 61.97
CA PRO A 321 5.30 31.81 61.86
C PRO A 321 6.72 32.01 62.39
N CYS A 322 7.46 32.95 61.81
CA CYS A 322 8.83 33.23 62.22
C CYS A 322 8.88 34.36 63.24
N LYS A 323 9.54 34.10 64.36
CA LYS A 323 9.95 35.15 65.29
C LYS A 323 11.19 35.84 64.74
N ILE A 324 11.19 37.17 64.74
CA ILE A 324 12.34 37.95 64.29
C ILE A 324 13.40 37.94 65.41
N PRO A 325 14.61 37.39 65.18
CA PRO A 325 15.63 37.24 66.23
C PRO A 325 16.32 38.56 66.63
N ALA A 326 15.87 39.71 66.11
CA ALA A 326 16.41 41.04 66.41
C ALA A 326 15.34 41.97 67.01
N LYS A 327 15.26 42.07 68.34
CA LYS A 327 14.22 42.85 69.05
C LYS A 327 14.32 44.37 68.80
N LYS A 328 15.51 44.94 68.85
CA LYS A 328 15.78 46.38 68.63
C LYS A 328 16.20 46.65 67.19
N ALA A 329 15.27 46.47 66.24
CA ALA A 329 15.53 46.70 64.83
C ALA A 329 14.39 47.46 64.14
N VAL A 330 14.75 48.34 63.22
CA VAL A 330 13.82 48.91 62.23
C VAL A 330 14.03 48.17 60.92
N VAL A 331 12.93 47.70 60.35
CA VAL A 331 12.88 46.82 59.18
C VAL A 331 11.83 47.33 58.21
N LEU A 332 11.90 46.88 56.97
CA LEU A 332 10.94 47.23 55.93
C LEU A 332 10.04 46.01 55.68
N TYR A 333 8.75 46.16 55.95
CA TYR A 333 7.75 45.10 55.82
C TYR A 333 6.51 45.69 55.14
N ASN A 334 6.04 45.06 54.06
CA ASN A 334 4.96 45.57 53.21
C ASN A 334 5.15 47.03 52.72
N GLY A 335 6.40 47.42 52.42
CA GLY A 335 6.72 48.77 51.94
C GLY A 335 6.89 49.83 53.03
N GLU A 336 6.54 49.51 54.28
CA GLU A 336 6.59 50.45 55.40
C GLU A 336 7.73 50.16 56.37
N LYS A 337 8.27 51.21 57.00
CA LYS A 337 9.23 51.08 58.10
C LYS A 337 8.48 50.64 59.36
N LYS A 338 8.78 49.43 59.84
CA LYS A 338 8.22 48.86 61.07
C LYS A 338 9.31 48.63 62.10
N THR A 339 8.97 48.80 63.37
CA THR A 339 9.87 48.52 64.50
C THR A 339 9.55 47.15 65.07
N VAL A 340 10.52 46.23 65.10
CA VAL A 340 10.29 44.81 65.45
C VAL A 340 9.60 44.64 66.81
N GLN A 341 10.14 45.26 67.86
CA GLN A 341 9.58 45.19 69.22
C GLN A 341 8.17 45.80 69.41
N LYS A 342 7.70 46.64 68.49
CA LYS A 342 6.41 47.34 68.62
C LYS A 342 5.37 46.80 67.66
N ASP A 343 5.73 46.74 66.37
CA ASP A 343 4.80 46.52 65.27
C ASP A 343 4.79 45.07 64.78
N LEU A 344 5.85 44.29 65.07
CA LEU A 344 5.99 42.88 64.65
C LEU A 344 6.25 41.96 65.85
N LYS A 345 5.55 42.22 66.95
CA LYS A 345 5.68 41.45 68.21
C LYS A 345 5.35 39.97 68.04
N GLU A 346 4.37 39.68 67.19
CA GLU A 346 3.89 38.32 66.90
C GLU A 346 4.73 37.61 65.83
N GLY A 347 5.72 38.31 65.24
CA GLY A 347 6.53 37.80 64.14
C GLY A 347 5.91 38.08 62.78
N ILE A 348 6.32 37.28 61.79
CA ILE A 348 5.78 37.29 60.43
C ILE A 348 5.36 35.87 60.04
N GLN A 349 4.36 35.76 59.17
CA GLN A 349 3.84 34.46 58.73
C GLN A 349 4.81 33.76 57.77
N HIS A 350 4.66 32.44 57.64
CA HIS A 350 5.42 31.69 56.63
C HIS A 350 5.15 32.25 55.23
N GLY A 351 6.20 32.35 54.42
CA GLY A 351 6.15 32.90 53.06
C GLY A 351 6.27 34.41 52.99
N GLU A 352 6.01 35.13 54.09
CA GLU A 352 6.18 36.58 54.14
C GLU A 352 7.66 36.99 54.12
N THR A 353 7.93 38.16 53.56
CA THR A 353 9.29 38.69 53.40
C THR A 353 9.44 39.99 54.17
N ILE A 354 10.56 40.12 54.87
CA ILE A 354 10.96 41.31 55.61
C ILE A 354 12.35 41.75 55.18
N SER A 355 12.58 43.05 55.03
CA SER A 355 13.88 43.57 54.58
C SER A 355 14.64 44.28 55.70
N PHE A 356 15.88 43.87 55.91
CA PHE A 356 16.78 44.47 56.91
C PHE A 356 17.67 45.53 56.27
N TYR A 357 17.93 46.61 57.01
CA TYR A 357 18.84 47.67 56.56
C TYR A 357 20.30 47.27 56.83
N CYS A 358 21.11 47.32 55.79
CA CYS A 358 22.55 47.13 55.82
C CYS A 358 23.26 48.43 55.41
N LYS A 359 24.46 48.64 55.94
CA LYS A 359 25.29 49.83 55.65
C LYS A 359 26.45 49.45 54.73
N ASN A 360 26.62 50.18 53.64
CA ASN A 360 27.82 50.12 52.82
C ASN A 360 28.82 51.17 53.33
N LYS A 361 29.97 50.72 53.85
CA LYS A 361 31.00 51.60 54.44
C LYS A 361 31.80 52.37 53.39
N GLU A 362 31.97 51.82 52.19
CA GLU A 362 32.75 52.45 51.12
C GLU A 362 31.99 53.62 50.49
N LYS A 363 30.66 53.46 50.36
CA LYS A 363 29.79 54.44 49.70
C LYS A 363 28.96 55.29 50.67
N SER A 364 29.16 55.16 51.98
CA SER A 364 28.41 55.86 53.03
C SER A 364 26.89 55.84 52.85
N CYS A 365 26.34 54.73 52.35
CA CYS A 365 24.92 54.59 52.03
C CYS A 365 24.30 53.35 52.72
N ALA A 366 22.97 53.31 52.76
CA ALA A 366 22.19 52.18 53.29
C ALA A 366 21.40 51.50 52.17
N TYR A 367 21.30 50.17 52.25
CA TYR A 367 20.51 49.35 51.33
C TYR A 367 19.75 48.29 52.13
N THR A 368 18.71 47.71 51.53
CA THR A 368 17.87 46.70 52.18
C THR A 368 18.14 45.31 51.63
N VAL A 369 18.17 44.30 52.50
CA VAL A 369 18.28 42.90 52.11
C VAL A 369 17.01 42.16 52.54
N PRO A 370 16.22 41.61 51.60
CA PRO A 370 15.02 40.85 51.92
C PRO A 370 15.39 39.48 52.51
N VAL A 371 14.61 39.05 53.49
CA VAL A 371 14.66 37.73 54.12
C VAL A 371 13.25 37.20 54.21
N GLN A 372 13.05 35.97 53.76
CA GLN A 372 11.76 35.30 53.80
C GLN A 372 11.65 34.41 55.04
N CYS A 373 10.47 34.36 55.64
CA CYS A 373 10.15 33.41 56.70
C CYS A 373 9.93 32.00 56.13
N VAL A 374 10.77 31.05 56.53
CA VAL A 374 10.70 29.66 56.08
C VAL A 374 10.50 28.76 57.29
N ASP A 375 9.28 28.27 57.47
CA ASP A 375 8.89 27.29 58.50
C ASP A 375 9.41 27.62 59.92
N GLY A 376 9.00 28.77 60.46
CA GLY A 376 9.45 29.23 61.78
C GLY A 376 10.90 29.74 61.84
N ASN A 377 11.69 29.58 60.78
CA ASN A 377 13.07 30.05 60.70
C ASN A 377 13.19 31.35 59.87
N LEU A 378 13.88 32.35 60.44
CA LEU A 378 14.22 33.61 59.80
C LEU A 378 15.71 33.90 59.97
N THR A 379 16.47 33.75 58.89
CA THR A 379 17.93 33.93 58.92
C THR A 379 18.31 35.39 58.69
N LEU A 380 18.95 36.02 59.67
CA LEU A 380 19.39 37.41 59.53
C LEU A 380 20.47 37.54 58.46
N PRO A 381 20.47 38.62 57.64
CA PRO A 381 21.54 38.88 56.70
C PRO A 381 22.86 39.10 57.44
N SER A 382 23.96 38.55 56.93
CA SER A 382 25.29 38.71 57.53
C SER A 382 25.77 40.17 57.61
N CYS A 383 25.23 41.05 56.77
CA CYS A 383 25.51 42.49 56.82
C CYS A 383 24.74 43.23 57.93
N PHE A 384 23.72 42.61 58.53
CA PHE A 384 22.92 43.21 59.58
C PHE A 384 23.70 43.17 60.89
N LYS A 385 24.05 44.36 61.40
CA LYS A 385 24.64 44.54 62.72
C LYS A 385 23.55 45.11 63.62
N GLY A 386 22.95 44.25 64.44
CA GLY A 386 21.91 44.65 65.38
C GLY A 386 22.37 45.80 66.28
N MET A 387 21.43 46.62 66.76
CA MET A 387 21.69 47.55 67.85
C MET A 387 21.68 46.75 69.16
N ASN A 388 22.86 46.47 69.74
CA ASN A 388 22.97 45.87 71.08
C ASN A 388 22.21 46.72 72.12
#